data_AF-A0A950HB64-F1
#
_entry.id   AF-A0A950HB64-F1
#
_cell.length_a   1.000
_cell.length_b   1.000
_cell.length_c   1.000
_cell.angle_alpha   90.00
_cell.angle_beta   90.00
_cell.angle_gamma   90.00
#
_symmetry.space_group_name_H-M   'P 1'
#
loop_
_entity.id
_entity.type
_entity.pdbx_description
1 polymer ?
#
loop_
_entity_poly.entity_id
_entity_poly.type
_entity_poly.pdbx_seq_one_letter_code
_entity_poly.pdbx_strand_id
1 'polypeptide(L)'
;HDGMNLVAKEFVASRHDQQGVLILSVFTGAARELRDALLVNPYDIEQTAEAIRSALEMRAEDRQTRMEHMRKIVREQNVYRWAANLIGRLSEVRLDQAEPSVFAKSLGV
;
A
#
# COMPACT_ATOMS: atom_id res chain seq x y z
N HIS A 1 3.76 0.27 13.61
CA HIS A 1 2.97 0.19 12.36
C HIS A 1 3.59 1.10 11.33
N ASP A 2 3.90 0.59 10.13
CA ASP A 2 4.39 1.40 9.02
C ASP A 2 3.20 1.70 8.09
N GLY A 3 2.94 2.98 7.85
CA GLY A 3 1.82 3.43 7.02
C GLY A 3 1.91 2.92 5.59
N MET A 4 3.10 2.95 4.98
CA MET A 4 3.36 2.41 3.64
C MET A 4 4.86 2.14 3.47
N ASN A 5 5.20 0.88 3.24
CA ASN A 5 6.59 0.51 2.97
C ASN A 5 6.91 0.68 1.48
N LEU A 6 7.46 1.85 1.11
CA LEU A 6 7.82 2.14 -0.28
C LEU A 6 9.04 1.33 -0.75
N VAL A 7 9.96 1.01 0.15
CA VAL A 7 11.14 0.18 -0.15
C VAL A 7 10.72 -1.20 -0.68
N ALA A 8 9.65 -1.79 -0.12
CA ALA A 8 9.08 -3.04 -0.62
C ALA A 8 8.55 -2.89 -2.05
N LYS A 9 7.89 -1.76 -2.37
CA LYS A 9 7.41 -1.48 -3.73
C LYS A 9 8.56 -1.21 -4.71
N GLU A 10 9.63 -0.54 -4.26
CA GLU A 10 10.84 -0.30 -5.05
C GLU A 10 11.60 -1.59 -5.35
N PHE A 11 11.70 -2.50 -4.38
CA PHE A 11 12.23 -3.84 -4.60
C PHE A 11 11.46 -4.56 -5.71
N VAL A 12 10.13 -4.59 -5.61
CA VAL A 12 9.28 -5.21 -6.63
C VAL A 12 9.45 -4.51 -7.99
N ALA A 13 9.48 -3.18 -8.03
CA ALA A 13 9.61 -2.42 -9.27
C ALA A 13 10.95 -2.65 -9.99
N SER A 14 12.05 -2.73 -9.22
CA SER A 14 13.43 -2.84 -9.73
C SER A 14 13.81 -4.22 -10.25
N ARG A 15 13.06 -5.28 -9.90
CA ARG A 15 13.29 -6.66 -10.39
C ARG A 15 12.76 -6.87 -11.81
N HIS A 16 13.47 -6.31 -12.80
CA HIS A 16 13.18 -6.51 -14.22
C HIS A 16 13.34 -7.96 -14.67
N ASP A 17 14.25 -8.68 -14.03
CA ASP A 17 14.53 -10.10 -14.20
C ASP A 17 13.49 -11.02 -13.55
N GLN A 18 12.50 -10.44 -12.85
CA GLN A 18 11.45 -11.15 -12.12
C GLN A 18 12.01 -12.10 -11.04
N GLN A 19 13.24 -11.88 -10.60
CA GLN A 19 13.88 -12.71 -9.59
C GLN A 19 13.73 -12.14 -8.19
N GLY A 20 13.98 -13.00 -7.21
CA GLY A 20 13.92 -12.67 -5.79
C GLY A 20 12.55 -12.93 -5.16
N VAL A 21 12.55 -12.94 -3.82
CA VAL A 21 11.37 -13.15 -3.01
C VAL A 21 11.27 -12.00 -2.03
N LEU A 22 10.07 -11.43 -1.91
CA LEU A 22 9.76 -10.40 -0.93
C LEU A 22 9.21 -11.07 0.32
N ILE A 23 9.91 -10.90 1.46
CA ILE A 23 9.38 -11.20 2.79
C ILE A 23 8.92 -9.87 3.38
N LEU A 24 7.67 -9.80 3.85
CA LEU A 24 7.05 -8.54 4.23
C LEU A 24 6.25 -8.70 5.52
N SER A 25 6.40 -7.73 6.43
CA SER A 25 5.59 -7.70 7.64
C SER A 25 4.12 -7.42 7.33
N VAL A 26 3.22 -8.22 7.90
CA VAL A 26 1.75 -8.03 7.82
C VAL A 26 1.28 -6.68 8.35
N PHE A 27 2.11 -6.01 9.16
CA PHE A 27 1.80 -4.71 9.76
C PHE A 27 2.17 -3.51 8.89
N THR A 28 2.74 -3.74 7.70
CA THR A 28 3.02 -2.67 6.73
C THR A 28 1.80 -2.39 5.87
N GLY A 29 1.58 -1.13 5.49
CA GLY A 29 0.51 -0.80 4.53
C GLY A 29 0.67 -1.51 3.19
N ALA A 30 1.91 -1.78 2.78
CA ALA A 30 2.22 -2.49 1.53
C ALA A 30 1.69 -3.94 1.51
N ALA A 31 1.58 -4.60 2.67
CA ALA A 31 1.09 -5.98 2.76
C ALA A 31 -0.37 -6.15 2.29
N ARG A 32 -1.15 -5.07 2.29
CA ARG A 32 -2.53 -5.09 1.78
C ARG A 32 -2.58 -5.26 0.25
N GLU A 33 -1.57 -4.75 -0.44
CA GLU A 33 -1.43 -4.76 -1.89
C GLU A 33 -0.56 -5.93 -2.36
N LEU A 34 0.60 -6.14 -1.72
CA LEU A 34 1.61 -7.12 -2.13
C LEU A 34 1.35 -8.51 -1.51
N ARG A 35 0.18 -9.09 -1.80
CA ARG A 35 -0.27 -10.36 -1.17
C ARG A 35 0.52 -11.60 -1.57
N ASP A 36 1.23 -11.55 -2.70
CA ASP A 36 2.09 -12.64 -3.17
C ASP A 36 3.48 -12.64 -2.49
N ALA A 37 3.77 -11.66 -1.63
CA ALA A 37 4.91 -11.68 -0.73
C ALA A 37 4.75 -12.80 0.33
N LEU A 38 5.87 -13.26 0.89
CA LEU A 38 5.85 -14.08 2.09
C LEU A 38 5.53 -13.16 3.28
N LEU A 39 4.26 -13.15 3.67
CA LEU A 39 3.78 -12.32 4.76
C LEU A 39 4.13 -12.94 6.12
N VAL A 40 4.78 -12.18 6.98
CA VAL A 40 5.23 -12.64 8.30
C VAL A 40 4.76 -11.71 9.41
N ASN A 41 4.51 -12.27 10.58
CA ASN A 41 4.47 -11.55 11.83
C ASN A 41 5.92 -11.36 12.33
N PRO A 42 6.47 -10.14 12.37
CA PRO A 42 7.85 -9.91 12.82
C PRO A 42 8.12 -10.28 14.29
N TYR A 43 7.08 -10.49 15.09
CA TYR A 43 7.21 -10.97 16.47
C TYR A 43 7.25 -12.50 16.57
N ASP A 44 7.01 -13.20 15.46
CA ASP A 44 7.13 -14.65 15.35
C ASP A 44 8.45 -15.00 14.63
N ILE A 45 9.46 -15.29 15.45
CA ILE A 45 10.82 -15.57 14.97
C ILE A 45 10.86 -16.86 14.16
N GLU A 46 10.08 -17.87 14.57
CA GLU A 46 10.09 -19.19 13.93
C GLU A 46 9.41 -19.11 12.56
N GLN A 47 8.27 -18.43 12.45
CA GLN A 47 7.65 -18.13 11.16
C GLN A 47 8.58 -17.32 10.25
N THR A 48 9.30 -16.34 10.80
CA THR A 48 10.22 -15.51 10.01
C THR A 48 11.39 -16.35 9.49
N ALA A 49 11.96 -17.22 10.32
CA ALA A 49 13.02 -18.14 9.90
C ALA A 49 12.53 -19.11 8.81
N GLU A 50 11.31 -19.63 8.96
CA GLU A 50 10.67 -20.48 7.95
C GLU A 50 10.46 -19.74 6.62
N ALA A 51 10.02 -18.48 6.67
CA ALA A 51 9.84 -17.66 5.48
C ALA A 51 11.18 -17.39 4.76
N ILE A 52 12.27 -17.18 5.51
CA ILE A 52 13.61 -17.05 4.93
C ILE A 52 14.05 -18.34 4.26
N ARG A 53 13.88 -19.50 4.91
CA ARG A 53 14.18 -20.80 4.30
C ARG A 53 13.37 -21.01 3.03
N SER A 54 12.05 -20.83 3.12
CA SER A 54 11.14 -20.93 1.98
C SER A 54 11.53 -20.01 0.83
N ALA A 55 11.97 -18.77 1.11
CA ALA A 55 12.42 -17.83 0.08
C ALA A 55 13.68 -18.31 -0.66
N LEU A 56 14.63 -18.92 0.06
CA LEU A 56 15.87 -19.45 -0.51
C LEU A 56 15.64 -20.73 -1.33
N GLU A 57 14.71 -21.58 -0.91
CA GLU A 57 14.39 -22.86 -1.54
C GLU A 57 13.32 -22.74 -2.65
N MET A 58 12.63 -21.60 -2.74
CA MET A 58 11.54 -21.39 -3.70
C MET A 58 11.99 -21.62 -5.14
N ARG A 59 11.24 -22.40 -5.93
CA ARG A 59 11.58 -22.66 -7.34
C ARG A 59 11.52 -21.37 -8.17
N ALA A 60 12.33 -21.31 -9.22
CA ALA A 60 12.41 -20.12 -10.07
C ALA A 60 11.07 -19.68 -10.66
N GLU A 61 10.26 -20.65 -11.12
CA GLU A 61 8.91 -20.42 -11.67
C GLU A 61 7.97 -19.76 -10.66
N ASP A 62 8.01 -20.22 -9.40
CA ASP A 62 7.16 -19.70 -8.33
C ASP A 62 7.57 -18.26 -7.95
N ARG A 63 8.88 -17.98 -7.91
CA ARG A 63 9.42 -16.62 -7.69
C ARG A 63 8.98 -15.67 -8.79
N GLN A 64 9.12 -16.09 -10.05
CA GLN A 64 8.77 -15.30 -11.22
C GLN A 64 7.28 -14.97 -11.23
N THR A 65 6.42 -15.96 -11.01
CA THR A 65 4.96 -15.80 -10.95
C THR A 65 4.56 -14.78 -9.88
N ARG A 66 5.08 -14.93 -8.65
CA ARG A 66 4.82 -13.99 -7.56
C ARG A 66 5.30 -12.57 -7.88
N MET A 67 6.50 -12.45 -8.44
CA MET A 67 7.07 -11.14 -8.79
C MET A 67 6.28 -10.45 -9.91
N GLU A 68 5.84 -11.19 -10.93
CA GLU A 68 5.01 -10.66 -12.01
C GLU A 68 3.69 -10.07 -11.51
N HIS A 69 2.98 -10.81 -10.65
CA HIS A 69 1.75 -10.35 -10.04
C HIS A 69 1.96 -9.07 -9.21
N MET A 70 2.95 -9.07 -8.32
CA MET A 70 3.25 -7.90 -7.51
C MET A 70 3.65 -6.69 -8.37
N ARG A 71 4.45 -6.88 -9.43
CA ARG A 71 4.82 -5.80 -10.36
C ARG A 71 3.62 -5.25 -11.13
N LYS A 72 2.62 -6.09 -11.44
CA LYS A 72 1.37 -5.62 -12.03
C LYS A 72 0.62 -4.70 -11.05
N ILE A 73 0.49 -5.12 -9.79
CA ILE A 73 -0.17 -4.32 -8.74
C ILE A 73 0.54 -2.98 -8.53
N VAL A 74 1.87 -2.97 -8.41
CA VAL A 74 2.64 -1.73 -8.23
C VAL A 74 2.48 -0.76 -9.41
N ARG A 75 2.36 -1.27 -10.65
CA ARG A 75 2.12 -0.45 -11.84
C ARG A 75 0.72 0.18 -11.83
N GLU A 76 -0.29 -0.58 -11.44
CA GLU A 76 -1.69 -0.12 -11.41
C GLU A 76 -2.00 0.81 -10.24
N GLN A 77 -1.38 0.59 -9.08
CA GLN A 77 -1.55 1.37 -7.84
C GLN A 77 -0.41 2.37 -7.64
N ASN A 78 -0.17 3.20 -8.66
CA ASN A 78 0.91 4.19 -8.65
C ASN A 78 0.50 5.52 -7.99
N VAL A 79 1.50 6.41 -7.82
CA VAL A 79 1.34 7.71 -7.16
C VAL A 79 0.28 8.60 -7.81
N TYR A 80 0.11 8.53 -9.14
CA TYR A 80 -0.90 9.32 -9.85
C TYR A 80 -2.31 8.88 -9.48
N ARG A 81 -2.54 7.56 -9.38
CA ARG A 81 -3.84 7.02 -8.94
C ARG A 81 -4.14 7.40 -7.50
N TRP A 82 -3.14 7.39 -6.62
CA TRP A 82 -3.30 7.86 -5.25
C TRP A 82 -3.67 9.35 -5.20
N ALA A 83 -2.97 10.20 -5.94
CA ALA A 83 -3.23 11.64 -5.99
C ALA A 83 -4.62 11.95 -6.56
N ALA A 84 -5.01 11.27 -7.65
CA ALA A 84 -6.34 11.41 -8.23
C ALA A 84 -7.45 11.02 -7.24
N ASN A 85 -7.27 9.91 -6.51
CA ASN A 85 -8.23 9.49 -5.47
C ASN A 85 -8.30 10.50 -4.32
N LEU A 86 -7.17 11.06 -3.88
CA LEU A 86 -7.14 12.05 -2.81
C LEU A 86 -7.87 13.33 -3.24
N ILE A 87 -7.54 13.88 -4.42
CA ILE A 87 -8.15 15.09 -4.96
C ILE A 87 -9.66 14.87 -5.21
N GLY A 88 -10.03 13.72 -5.76
CA GLY A 88 -11.44 13.36 -5.95
C GLY A 88 -12.21 13.37 -4.64
N ARG A 89 -11.70 12.68 -3.62
CA ARG A 89 -12.32 12.67 -2.28
C ARG A 89 -12.37 14.05 -1.63
N LEU A 90 -11.34 14.88 -1.81
CA LEU A 90 -11.34 16.25 -1.30
C LEU A 90 -12.38 17.13 -2.01
N SER A 91 -12.61 16.91 -3.31
CA SER A 91 -13.60 17.65 -4.10
C SER A 91 -15.04 17.28 -3.73
N GLU A 92 -15.25 16.09 -3.17
CA GLU A 92 -16.55 15.63 -2.65
C GLU A 92 -16.88 16.21 -1.27
N VAL A 93 -15.89 16.76 -0.55
CA VAL A 93 -16.13 17.44 0.72
C VAL A 93 -16.89 18.74 0.43
N ARG A 94 -18.21 18.71 0.61
CA ARG A 94 -19.02 19.92 0.67
C ARG A 94 -18.49 20.79 1.81
N LEU A 95 -17.99 21.98 1.46
CA LEU A 95 -17.86 23.07 2.41
C LEU A 95 -19.28 23.50 2.75
N ASP A 96 -19.88 22.88 3.77
CA ASP A 96 -21.16 23.36 4.28
C ASP A 96 -21.03 24.83 4.64
N GLN A 97 -22.07 25.54 4.26
CA GLN A 97 -22.12 26.96 4.02
C GLN A 97 -21.60 27.75 5.22
N ALA A 98 -20.83 28.80 4.95
CA ALA A 98 -20.63 29.86 5.93
C ALA A 98 -22.02 30.34 6.36
N GLU A 99 -22.45 29.94 7.57
CA GLU A 99 -23.67 30.39 8.21
C GLU A 99 -23.79 31.91 8.03
N PRO A 100 -24.84 32.42 7.37
CA PRO A 100 -25.07 33.85 7.29
C PRO A 100 -25.23 34.37 8.71
N SER A 101 -24.19 35.09 9.14
CA SER A 101 -24.09 35.92 10.34
C SER A 101 -25.45 36.23 11.00
N VAL A 102 -25.54 35.86 12.28
CA VAL A 102 -26.60 36.17 13.26
C VAL A 102 -26.91 37.69 13.39
N PHE A 103 -26.26 38.56 12.62
CA PHE A 103 -26.46 40.02 12.62
C PHE A 103 -27.83 40.50 12.13
N ALA A 104 -28.64 39.68 11.46
CA ALA A 104 -29.97 40.10 11.00
C ALA A 104 -31.05 40.10 12.10
N LYS A 105 -30.73 39.75 13.36
CA LYS A 105 -31.70 39.76 14.47
C LYS A 105 -31.70 41.05 15.32
N SER A 106 -30.87 42.06 15.00
CA SER A 106 -30.82 43.32 15.77
C SER A 106 -31.45 44.53 15.08
N LEU A 107 -32.01 44.39 13.87
CA LEU A 107 -32.65 45.50 13.16
C LEU A 107 -33.94 45.03 12.51
N GLY A 108 -35.02 45.11 13.28
CA GLY A 108 -36.37 44.95 12.77
C GLY A 108 -37.36 45.02 13.91
N VAL A 109 -37.94 46.22 14.09
CA VAL A 109 -39.31 46.50 14.58
C VAL A 109 -39.85 45.63 15.72
#